data_AF-A0A3A8ZU75-F1
#
_entry.id   AF-A0A3A8ZU75-F1
#
_cell.length_a   1.000
_cell.length_b   1.000
_cell.length_c   1.000
_cell.angle_alpha   90.00
_cell.angle_beta   90.00
_cell.angle_gamma   90.00
#
_symmetry.space_group_name_H-M   'P 1'
#
loop_
_entity.id
_entity.type
_entity.pdbx_description
1 polymer ?
#
loop_
_entity_poly.entity_id
_entity_poly.type
_entity_poly.pdbx_seq_one_letter_code
_entity_poly.pdbx_strand_id
1 'polypeptide(L)'
;MRKKIGVLIAILIFTGIPLAVKATSENGNPNIKSYGSIIYKDSSGSVELYAEDIAFLQEKLASVPDEIFDPVLYSHVHEWEYINVNKNTHTRHCAVCGSLYDIVSAHEAATSRACTITYGDKDYPGYEKTCRCGYTWKVEMYHNLIYTSVDATYHRLSCGLSGTDYCSGLEAKDSEHVRTASPVDETHHQSVCNFCLIEEIQECVFDYDSFEDSENPTQIIKYCECGNYITEPKESVSENDIGNTEDRSDETSQTEQLESVSGNQTETIQGGKI
;
A
#
# COMPACT_ATOMS: atom_id res chain seq x y z
N MET A 1 -55.11 48.36 12.33
CA MET A 1 -55.85 47.86 11.15
C MET A 1 -54.95 46.87 10.39
N ARG A 2 -55.52 45.80 9.78
CA ARG A 2 -55.12 44.99 8.57
C ARG A 2 -53.62 45.05 8.08
N LYS A 3 -52.90 43.99 7.62
CA LYS A 3 -53.16 42.56 7.26
C LYS A 3 -51.82 41.76 6.96
N LYS A 4 -51.93 40.41 6.82
CA LYS A 4 -50.99 39.28 6.41
C LYS A 4 -50.10 39.47 5.13
N ILE A 5 -49.05 38.67 4.72
CA ILE A 5 -48.13 37.58 5.23
C ILE A 5 -46.99 37.25 4.17
N GLY A 6 -45.84 36.64 4.56
CA GLY A 6 -44.97 35.73 3.72
C GLY A 6 -43.65 36.32 3.14
N VAL A 7 -42.61 35.57 2.68
CA VAL A 7 -42.28 34.10 2.61
C VAL A 7 -40.77 33.88 2.22
N LEU A 8 -40.15 32.72 2.56
CA LEU A 8 -38.85 32.04 2.17
C LEU A 8 -37.60 32.85 1.66
N ILE A 9 -36.34 32.64 2.08
CA ILE A 9 -35.39 31.48 1.96
C ILE A 9 -34.98 31.09 0.52
N ALA A 10 -33.70 31.28 0.14
CA ALA A 10 -32.78 30.26 -0.45
C ALA A 10 -31.51 30.87 -1.13
N ILE A 11 -30.55 30.00 -1.47
CA ILE A 11 -29.43 30.14 -2.43
C ILE A 11 -28.09 30.71 -1.91
N LEU A 12 -27.19 29.79 -1.54
CA LEU A 12 -25.73 29.86 -1.64
C LEU A 12 -25.22 28.43 -1.95
N ILE A 13 -23.96 28.25 -2.39
CA ILE A 13 -23.37 27.02 -2.98
C ILE A 13 -23.83 26.85 -4.46
N PHE A 14 -23.03 27.05 -5.52
CA PHE A 14 -21.57 27.19 -5.68
C PHE A 14 -20.76 25.89 -5.46
N THR A 15 -20.48 25.18 -6.58
CA THR A 15 -19.22 24.50 -7.00
C THR A 15 -19.43 23.09 -7.63
N GLY A 16 -18.64 22.74 -8.65
CA GLY A 16 -18.46 21.34 -9.12
C GLY A 16 -18.69 21.07 -10.62
N ILE A 17 -17.69 21.37 -11.47
CA ILE A 17 -17.54 20.95 -12.90
C ILE A 17 -16.85 19.54 -12.88
N PRO A 18 -16.90 18.60 -13.86
CA PRO A 18 -17.14 18.70 -15.32
C PRO A 18 -18.21 17.69 -15.87
N LEU A 19 -18.45 17.44 -17.17
CA LEU A 19 -17.73 17.63 -18.45
C LEU A 19 -18.64 18.18 -19.58
N ALA A 20 -18.11 18.32 -20.81
CA ALA A 20 -18.74 19.02 -21.94
C ALA A 20 -19.42 18.11 -22.99
N VAL A 21 -20.59 18.55 -23.49
CA VAL A 21 -21.03 18.35 -24.88
C VAL A 21 -21.56 19.68 -25.42
N LYS A 22 -21.28 19.97 -26.68
CA LYS A 22 -21.45 21.29 -27.31
C LYS A 22 -22.74 21.33 -28.16
N ALA A 23 -23.67 22.22 -27.84
CA ALA A 23 -24.84 22.49 -28.68
C ALA A 23 -24.71 23.88 -29.32
N THR A 24 -24.75 23.94 -30.66
CA THR A 24 -24.74 25.17 -31.44
C THR A 24 -26.17 25.69 -31.64
N SER A 25 -26.46 26.94 -31.26
CA SER A 25 -27.73 27.60 -31.57
C SER A 25 -27.55 28.68 -32.65
N GLU A 26 -28.44 28.69 -33.64
CA GLU A 26 -28.28 29.48 -34.89
C GLU A 26 -28.64 30.98 -34.77
N ASN A 27 -28.86 31.50 -33.55
CA ASN A 27 -29.14 32.92 -33.30
C ASN A 27 -28.38 33.50 -32.08
N GLY A 28 -27.33 32.81 -31.60
CA GLY A 28 -26.53 33.29 -30.48
C GLY A 28 -25.72 34.55 -30.83
N ASN A 29 -25.76 35.57 -29.96
CA ASN A 29 -24.82 36.69 -30.02
C ASN A 29 -23.39 36.12 -29.88
N PRO A 30 -22.50 36.24 -30.87
CA PRO A 30 -21.21 35.55 -30.90
C PRO A 30 -20.23 36.02 -29.80
N ASN A 31 -20.55 37.12 -29.11
CA ASN A 31 -19.79 37.64 -27.98
C ASN A 31 -20.11 36.96 -26.64
N ILE A 32 -21.12 36.09 -26.59
CA ILE A 32 -21.56 35.41 -25.36
C ILE A 32 -21.06 33.97 -25.35
N LYS A 33 -20.41 33.56 -24.26
CA LYS A 33 -19.89 32.19 -24.08
C LYS A 33 -20.51 31.54 -22.86
N SER A 34 -21.17 30.39 -23.07
CA SER A 34 -21.59 29.48 -22.00
C SER A 34 -20.45 28.50 -21.70
N TYR A 35 -20.25 28.21 -20.41
CA TYR A 35 -19.15 27.36 -19.91
C TYR A 35 -19.67 26.05 -19.28
N GLY A 36 -20.82 25.54 -19.71
CA GLY A 36 -21.41 24.29 -19.18
C GLY A 36 -22.20 24.50 -17.88
N SER A 37 -22.58 25.73 -17.59
CA SER A 37 -23.55 26.12 -16.56
C SER A 37 -24.31 27.34 -17.09
N ILE A 38 -25.51 27.62 -16.57
CA ILE A 38 -26.45 28.68 -17.03
C ILE A 38 -25.90 30.12 -16.85
N ILE A 39 -24.65 30.22 -16.41
CA ILE A 39 -23.83 31.43 -16.30
C ILE A 39 -23.32 31.80 -17.69
N TYR A 40 -23.90 32.84 -18.27
CA TYR A 40 -23.46 33.44 -19.52
C TYR A 40 -22.54 34.61 -19.21
N LYS A 41 -21.37 34.66 -19.87
CA LYS A 41 -20.44 35.77 -19.77
C LYS A 41 -20.40 36.55 -21.08
N ASP A 42 -20.63 37.85 -20.99
CA ASP A 42 -20.55 38.78 -22.12
C ASP A 42 -19.08 39.21 -22.39
N SER A 43 -18.89 40.08 -23.38
CA SER A 43 -17.58 40.63 -23.72
C SER A 43 -17.06 41.70 -22.74
N SER A 44 -17.91 42.30 -21.90
CA SER A 44 -17.47 43.18 -20.80
C SER A 44 -16.96 42.40 -19.58
N GLY A 45 -17.31 41.13 -19.50
CA GLY A 45 -17.00 40.23 -18.41
C GLY A 45 -18.08 40.15 -17.32
N SER A 46 -19.23 40.77 -17.57
CA SER A 46 -20.45 40.67 -16.77
C SER A 46 -21.05 39.26 -16.90
N VAL A 47 -21.72 38.80 -15.84
CA VAL A 47 -22.31 37.47 -15.74
C VAL A 47 -23.81 37.58 -15.58
N GLU A 48 -24.55 36.93 -16.47
CA GLU A 48 -26.01 36.92 -16.48
C GLU A 48 -26.56 35.49 -16.49
N LEU A 49 -27.77 35.33 -15.95
CA LEU A 49 -28.59 34.11 -16.04
C LEU A 49 -29.86 34.48 -16.81
N TYR A 50 -30.18 33.77 -17.89
CA TYR A 50 -31.42 34.01 -18.62
C TYR A 50 -32.64 33.46 -17.86
N ALA A 51 -33.73 34.23 -17.85
CA ALA A 51 -34.95 33.85 -17.12
C ALA A 51 -35.61 32.60 -17.72
N GLU A 52 -35.41 32.40 -19.02
CA GLU A 52 -35.87 31.26 -19.81
C GLU A 52 -35.23 29.94 -19.33
N ASP A 53 -33.93 29.96 -19.00
CA ASP A 53 -33.23 28.77 -18.48
C ASP A 53 -33.66 28.45 -17.04
N ILE A 54 -33.97 29.47 -16.23
CA ILE A 54 -34.55 29.30 -14.89
C ILE A 54 -35.95 28.68 -15.01
N ALA A 55 -36.78 29.16 -15.95
CA ALA A 55 -38.10 28.59 -16.22
C ALA A 55 -38.02 27.14 -16.71
N PHE A 56 -37.08 26.83 -17.62
CA PHE A 56 -36.85 25.47 -18.10
C PHE A 56 -36.36 24.52 -16.98
N LEU A 57 -35.46 24.97 -16.10
CA LEU A 57 -35.08 24.20 -14.91
C LEU A 57 -36.26 23.94 -13.98
N GLN A 58 -37.10 24.96 -13.74
CA GLN A 58 -38.30 24.82 -12.91
C GLN A 58 -39.30 23.83 -13.52
N GLU A 59 -39.52 23.89 -14.84
CA GLU A 59 -40.35 22.93 -15.57
C GLU A 59 -39.79 21.50 -15.46
N LYS A 60 -38.47 21.33 -15.60
CA LYS A 60 -37.82 20.01 -15.47
C LYS A 60 -37.91 19.46 -14.05
N LEU A 61 -37.68 20.26 -13.02
CA LEU A 61 -37.83 19.83 -11.63
C LEU A 61 -39.30 19.50 -11.31
N ALA A 62 -40.26 20.30 -11.77
CA ALA A 62 -41.69 20.03 -11.61
C ALA A 62 -42.19 18.81 -12.41
N SER A 63 -41.41 18.31 -13.36
CA SER A 63 -41.70 17.05 -14.09
C SER A 63 -41.22 15.79 -13.36
N VAL A 64 -40.47 15.93 -12.25
CA VAL A 64 -40.12 14.82 -11.36
C VAL A 64 -41.30 14.59 -10.40
N PRO A 65 -41.86 13.37 -10.29
CA PRO A 65 -42.91 13.09 -9.31
C PRO A 65 -42.43 13.33 -7.87
N ASP A 66 -43.27 13.97 -7.05
CA ASP A 66 -43.00 14.21 -5.62
C ASP A 66 -42.69 12.90 -4.86
N GLU A 67 -43.27 11.77 -5.31
CA GLU A 67 -43.02 10.41 -4.79
C GLU A 67 -41.57 9.91 -4.96
N ILE A 68 -40.79 10.54 -5.83
CA ILE A 68 -39.39 10.18 -6.14
C ILE A 68 -38.40 11.16 -5.47
N PHE A 69 -38.83 12.38 -5.13
CA PHE A 69 -37.97 13.42 -4.59
C PHE A 69 -38.65 14.16 -3.43
N ASP A 70 -38.66 13.56 -2.24
CA ASP A 70 -38.94 14.29 -1.01
C ASP A 70 -37.67 15.04 -0.55
N PRO A 71 -37.61 16.38 -0.64
CA PRO A 71 -36.43 17.14 -0.25
C PRO A 71 -36.15 17.09 1.25
N VAL A 72 -37.12 16.72 2.10
CA VAL A 72 -36.90 16.54 3.54
C VAL A 72 -35.88 15.42 3.77
N LEU A 73 -36.01 14.29 3.06
CA LEU A 73 -35.11 13.13 3.17
C LEU A 73 -33.63 13.47 2.95
N TYR A 74 -33.35 14.48 2.11
CA TYR A 74 -32.00 14.88 1.72
C TYR A 74 -31.47 16.15 2.42
N SER A 75 -32.29 16.84 3.22
CA SER A 75 -31.93 18.15 3.80
C SER A 75 -32.03 18.26 5.32
N HIS A 76 -32.66 17.30 6.01
CA HIS A 76 -32.66 17.27 7.48
C HIS A 76 -31.34 16.72 8.05
N VAL A 77 -31.07 17.03 9.32
CA VAL A 77 -29.96 16.42 10.06
C VAL A 77 -30.37 15.02 10.49
N HIS A 78 -29.70 13.99 9.98
CA HIS A 78 -29.99 12.61 10.36
C HIS A 78 -29.52 12.31 11.80
N GLU A 79 -30.47 12.06 12.70
CA GLU A 79 -30.23 11.35 13.94
C GLU A 79 -30.27 9.84 13.67
N TRP A 80 -29.08 9.23 13.62
CA TRP A 80 -28.93 7.81 13.29
C TRP A 80 -29.10 6.91 14.52
N GLU A 81 -30.13 6.08 14.50
CA GLU A 81 -30.23 4.89 15.35
C GLU A 81 -29.42 3.75 14.72
N TYR A 82 -28.64 3.03 15.54
CA TYR A 82 -27.77 1.95 15.08
C TYR A 82 -28.32 0.61 15.59
N ILE A 83 -28.94 -0.17 14.70
CA ILE A 83 -29.61 -1.43 15.03
C ILE A 83 -28.72 -2.59 14.60
N ASN A 84 -28.29 -3.44 15.54
CA ASN A 84 -27.49 -4.61 15.22
C ASN A 84 -28.34 -5.65 14.45
N VAL A 85 -27.88 -6.10 13.28
CA VAL A 85 -28.60 -7.09 12.46
C VAL A 85 -28.02 -8.49 12.66
N ASN A 86 -26.69 -8.62 12.61
CA ASN A 86 -25.97 -9.88 12.78
C ASN A 86 -24.49 -9.62 13.12
N LYS A 87 -23.66 -10.66 13.25
CA LYS A 87 -22.25 -10.54 13.63
C LYS A 87 -21.36 -9.73 12.66
N ASN A 88 -21.82 -9.49 11.43
CA ASN A 88 -21.09 -8.78 10.38
C ASN A 88 -21.63 -7.36 10.13
N THR A 89 -22.94 -7.13 10.26
CA THR A 89 -23.59 -5.88 9.85
C THR A 89 -24.57 -5.29 10.87
N HIS A 90 -24.71 -3.96 10.83
CA HIS A 90 -25.80 -3.21 11.44
C HIS A 90 -26.61 -2.45 10.38
N THR A 91 -27.78 -1.96 10.79
CA THR A 91 -28.57 -0.97 10.06
C THR A 91 -28.40 0.39 10.73
N ARG A 92 -28.21 1.43 9.93
CA ARG A 92 -28.42 2.82 10.34
C ARG A 92 -29.82 3.23 9.92
N HIS A 93 -30.67 3.45 10.93
CA HIS A 93 -32.05 3.89 10.76
C HIS A 93 -32.17 5.38 11.08
N CYS A 94 -33.00 6.09 10.33
CA CYS A 94 -33.42 7.45 10.68
C CYS A 94 -34.94 7.51 10.68
N ALA A 95 -35.54 7.85 11.82
CA ALA A 95 -36.99 7.85 12.01
C ALA A 95 -37.74 8.81 11.06
N VAL A 96 -37.07 9.89 10.61
CA VAL A 96 -37.62 10.83 9.63
C VAL A 96 -37.59 10.25 8.21
N CYS A 97 -36.58 9.45 7.86
CA CYS A 97 -36.51 8.77 6.57
C CYS A 97 -37.46 7.57 6.48
N GLY A 98 -37.64 6.86 7.59
CA GLY A 98 -38.32 5.56 7.60
C GLY A 98 -37.47 4.44 7.01
N SER A 99 -37.92 3.20 7.20
CA SER A 99 -37.12 1.99 6.96
C SER A 99 -36.84 1.67 5.49
N LEU A 100 -37.44 2.38 4.53
CA LEU A 100 -37.15 2.22 3.09
C LEU A 100 -35.77 2.78 2.71
N TYR A 101 -35.20 3.65 3.54
CA TYR A 101 -33.90 4.29 3.34
C TYR A 101 -32.85 3.82 4.37
N ASP A 102 -33.12 2.70 5.06
CA ASP A 102 -32.21 2.08 6.01
C ASP A 102 -30.89 1.67 5.36
N ILE A 103 -29.77 2.12 5.92
CA ILE A 103 -28.44 1.83 5.36
C ILE A 103 -27.80 0.69 6.15
N VAL A 104 -27.70 -0.49 5.51
CA VAL A 104 -26.96 -1.64 6.06
C VAL A 104 -25.46 -1.46 5.79
N SER A 105 -24.65 -1.54 6.84
CA SER A 105 -23.19 -1.42 6.76
C SER A 105 -22.49 -2.41 7.68
N ALA A 106 -21.22 -2.70 7.42
CA ALA A 106 -20.39 -3.51 8.29
C ALA A 106 -20.17 -2.81 9.66
N HIS A 107 -19.83 -3.59 10.69
CA HIS A 107 -19.52 -3.03 12.01
C HIS A 107 -18.20 -2.25 12.01
N GLU A 108 -18.30 -0.94 12.26
CA GLU A 108 -17.15 -0.06 12.49
C GLU A 108 -16.94 0.20 13.99
N ALA A 109 -15.69 0.27 14.43
CA ALA A 109 -15.35 0.44 15.84
C ALA A 109 -15.59 1.89 16.30
N ALA A 110 -16.57 2.09 17.17
CA ALA A 110 -16.83 3.37 17.85
C ALA A 110 -15.92 3.55 19.07
N THR A 111 -15.61 2.45 19.74
CA THR A 111 -14.61 2.37 20.82
C THR A 111 -13.69 1.17 20.60
N SER A 112 -12.47 1.26 21.12
CA SER A 112 -11.47 0.19 21.10
C SER A 112 -10.70 0.23 22.41
N ARG A 113 -10.53 -0.92 23.07
CA ARG A 113 -9.72 -1.07 24.29
C ARG A 113 -8.77 -2.25 24.17
N ALA A 114 -7.54 -2.11 24.67
CA ALA A 114 -6.61 -3.22 24.73
C ALA A 114 -7.17 -4.33 25.64
N CYS A 115 -6.97 -5.59 25.24
CA CYS A 115 -7.44 -6.77 25.97
C CYS A 115 -6.54 -7.98 25.67
N THR A 116 -6.70 -9.05 26.45
CA THR A 116 -6.14 -10.35 26.13
C THR A 116 -7.16 -11.22 25.38
N ILE A 117 -6.67 -11.93 24.36
CA ILE A 117 -7.37 -12.99 23.64
C ILE A 117 -6.70 -14.31 24.02
N THR A 118 -7.35 -15.09 24.90
CA THR A 118 -6.90 -16.45 25.22
C THR A 118 -7.43 -17.39 24.15
N TYR A 119 -6.53 -18.14 23.49
CA TYR A 119 -6.89 -19.11 22.45
C TYR A 119 -5.97 -20.33 22.53
N GLY A 120 -6.55 -21.51 22.73
CA GLY A 120 -5.81 -22.68 23.22
C GLY A 120 -5.15 -22.37 24.57
N ASP A 121 -3.92 -22.83 24.76
CA ASP A 121 -3.12 -22.59 25.97
C ASP A 121 -2.23 -21.32 25.88
N LYS A 122 -2.58 -20.36 25.01
CA LYS A 122 -1.81 -19.14 24.78
C LYS A 122 -2.66 -17.88 24.88
N ASP A 123 -2.07 -16.85 25.48
CA ASP A 123 -2.62 -15.50 25.56
C ASP A 123 -2.01 -14.61 24.47
N TYR A 124 -2.88 -13.95 23.71
CA TYR A 124 -2.52 -13.07 22.61
C TYR A 124 -2.94 -11.61 22.91
N PRO A 125 -2.11 -10.62 22.55
CA PRO A 125 -2.46 -9.21 22.67
C PRO A 125 -3.52 -8.84 21.61
N GLY A 126 -4.61 -8.20 22.04
CA GLY A 126 -5.72 -7.83 21.17
C GLY A 126 -6.41 -6.53 21.54
N TYR A 127 -7.40 -6.18 20.74
CA TYR A 127 -8.36 -5.12 21.00
C TYR A 127 -9.77 -5.68 21.07
N GLU A 128 -10.52 -5.26 22.08
CA GLU A 128 -11.96 -5.39 22.10
C GLU A 128 -12.57 -4.10 21.54
N LYS A 129 -13.30 -4.24 20.44
CA LYS A 129 -13.92 -3.16 19.67
C LYS A 129 -15.43 -3.22 19.86
N THR A 130 -16.07 -2.07 20.03
CA THR A 130 -17.54 -1.97 20.12
C THR A 130 -18.06 -0.97 19.12
N CYS A 131 -19.10 -1.36 18.37
CA CYS A 131 -19.78 -0.51 17.40
C CYS A 131 -20.88 0.34 18.07
N ARG A 132 -21.34 1.40 17.39
CA ARG A 132 -22.45 2.26 17.86
C ARG A 132 -23.75 1.49 18.10
N CYS A 133 -23.97 0.36 17.44
CA CYS A 133 -25.09 -0.55 17.67
C CYS A 133 -24.97 -1.44 18.91
N GLY A 134 -23.88 -1.31 19.69
CA GLY A 134 -23.59 -2.14 20.87
C GLY A 134 -23.00 -3.51 20.56
N TYR A 135 -22.80 -3.88 19.28
CA TYR A 135 -22.08 -5.11 18.94
C TYR A 135 -20.59 -4.99 19.30
N THR A 136 -20.06 -6.01 19.98
CA THR A 136 -18.67 -6.08 20.46
C THR A 136 -17.97 -7.30 19.87
N TRP A 137 -16.73 -7.13 19.41
CA TRP A 137 -15.87 -8.20 18.91
C TRP A 137 -14.43 -7.99 19.36
N LYS A 138 -13.62 -9.06 19.32
CA LYS A 138 -12.18 -9.01 19.56
C LYS A 138 -11.42 -9.19 18.25
N VAL A 139 -10.27 -8.55 18.14
CA VAL A 139 -9.33 -8.69 17.03
C VAL A 139 -7.90 -8.61 17.58
N GLU A 140 -6.94 -9.31 16.98
CA GLU A 140 -5.55 -9.21 17.39
C GLU A 140 -4.98 -7.78 17.20
N MET A 141 -3.99 -7.42 18.03
CA MET A 141 -3.35 -6.10 17.97
C MET A 141 -2.29 -6.03 16.86
N TYR A 142 -1.65 -7.16 16.59
CA TYR A 142 -0.74 -7.41 15.47
C TYR A 142 -0.70 -8.92 15.22
N HIS A 143 -0.28 -9.35 14.02
CA HIS A 143 -0.11 -10.78 13.74
C HIS A 143 0.96 -11.39 14.63
N ASN A 144 0.57 -12.39 15.43
CA ASN A 144 1.49 -13.12 16.29
C ASN A 144 2.10 -14.26 15.48
N LEU A 145 3.29 -14.01 14.91
CA LEU A 145 3.94 -14.89 13.94
C LEU A 145 4.40 -16.21 14.58
N ILE A 146 4.08 -17.32 13.92
CA ILE A 146 4.57 -18.67 14.22
C ILE A 146 5.30 -19.20 12.99
N TYR A 147 6.46 -19.80 13.24
CA TYR A 147 7.33 -20.39 12.24
C TYR A 147 7.36 -21.91 12.45
N THR A 148 6.89 -22.67 11.47
CA THR A 148 6.84 -24.13 11.53
C THR A 148 7.70 -24.70 10.42
N SER A 149 8.64 -25.60 10.73
CA SER A 149 9.44 -26.26 9.69
C SER A 149 8.54 -27.00 8.69
N VAL A 150 8.84 -26.87 7.39
CA VAL A 150 8.20 -27.62 6.30
C VAL A 150 9.14 -28.72 5.85
N ASP A 151 10.39 -28.36 5.57
CA ASP A 151 11.48 -29.25 5.15
C ASP A 151 12.85 -28.68 5.57
N ALA A 152 13.94 -29.22 5.03
CA ALA A 152 15.31 -28.79 5.34
C ALA A 152 15.65 -27.38 4.84
N THR A 153 14.93 -26.86 3.85
CA THR A 153 15.18 -25.56 3.20
C THR A 153 14.19 -24.49 3.69
N TYR A 154 12.92 -24.85 3.92
CA TYR A 154 11.84 -23.91 4.21
C TYR A 154 11.12 -24.13 5.55
N HIS A 155 10.69 -23.02 6.14
CA HIS A 155 9.63 -22.98 7.15
C HIS A 155 8.42 -22.19 6.64
N ARG A 156 7.25 -22.48 7.20
CA ARG A 156 6.02 -21.72 6.96
C ARG A 156 5.81 -20.69 8.06
N LEU A 157 5.76 -19.43 7.64
CA LEU A 157 5.26 -18.30 8.41
C LEU A 157 3.73 -18.33 8.44
N SER A 158 3.13 -18.19 9.62
CA SER A 158 1.68 -18.02 9.78
C SER A 158 1.34 -17.18 11.01
N CYS A 159 0.11 -16.69 11.13
CA CYS A 159 -0.37 -16.11 12.39
C CYS A 159 -0.87 -17.23 13.33
N GLY A 160 -0.52 -17.18 14.61
CA GLY A 160 -1.02 -18.11 15.63
C GLY A 160 -2.53 -18.07 15.88
N LEU A 161 -3.21 -17.03 15.40
CA LEU A 161 -4.67 -16.90 15.38
C LEU A 161 -5.28 -17.12 13.98
N SER A 162 -4.50 -17.60 13.01
CA SER A 162 -4.98 -17.86 11.64
C SER A 162 -6.17 -18.82 11.64
N GLY A 163 -7.15 -18.54 10.78
CA GLY A 163 -8.42 -19.28 10.71
C GLY A 163 -9.43 -18.95 11.81
N THR A 164 -9.12 -18.05 12.76
CA THR A 164 -10.09 -17.56 13.77
C THR A 164 -10.69 -16.22 13.38
N ASP A 165 -11.89 -15.92 13.89
CA ASP A 165 -12.55 -14.60 13.77
C ASP A 165 -11.71 -13.44 14.39
N TYR A 166 -10.61 -13.72 15.11
CA TYR A 166 -9.72 -12.72 15.72
C TYR A 166 -8.61 -12.21 14.78
N CYS A 167 -8.26 -12.99 13.74
CA CYS A 167 -7.15 -12.66 12.84
C CYS A 167 -7.67 -11.87 11.63
N SER A 168 -6.97 -10.79 11.25
CA SER A 168 -7.33 -10.00 10.06
C SER A 168 -6.95 -10.66 8.72
N GLY A 169 -6.48 -11.92 8.74
CA GLY A 169 -6.17 -12.70 7.55
C GLY A 169 -4.73 -12.54 7.05
N LEU A 170 -3.73 -12.90 7.88
CA LEU A 170 -2.37 -13.05 7.37
C LEU A 170 -2.29 -14.26 6.44
N GLU A 171 -1.94 -14.01 5.18
CA GLU A 171 -1.57 -15.06 4.23
C GLU A 171 -0.30 -15.78 4.72
N ALA A 172 -0.38 -17.10 4.89
CA ALA A 172 0.76 -17.92 5.27
C ALA A 172 1.73 -18.08 4.09
N LYS A 173 3.04 -18.00 4.36
CA LYS A 173 4.09 -17.97 3.32
C LYS A 173 5.25 -18.86 3.72
N ASP A 174 5.85 -19.52 2.74
CA ASP A 174 7.07 -20.26 2.95
C ASP A 174 8.27 -19.31 2.81
N SER A 175 9.25 -19.47 3.69
CA SER A 175 10.47 -18.68 3.76
C SER A 175 11.63 -19.62 4.03
N GLU A 176 12.79 -19.31 3.44
CA GLU A 176 14.01 -20.06 3.66
C GLU A 176 14.44 -19.97 5.13
N HIS A 177 15.08 -21.02 5.64
CA HIS A 177 15.67 -20.99 6.96
C HIS A 177 16.88 -20.07 6.98
N VAL A 178 16.76 -18.91 7.62
CA VAL A 178 17.92 -18.16 8.09
C VAL A 178 18.53 -18.96 9.25
N ARG A 179 19.73 -19.48 9.04
CA ARG A 179 20.44 -20.35 9.98
C ARG A 179 21.64 -19.65 10.61
N THR A 180 22.12 -20.21 11.70
CA THR A 180 23.42 -19.86 12.30
C THR A 180 24.13 -21.15 12.65
N ALA A 181 25.35 -21.30 12.13
CA ALA A 181 26.20 -22.45 12.38
C ALA A 181 27.05 -22.26 13.64
N SER A 182 27.37 -23.34 14.32
CA SER A 182 28.30 -23.37 15.46
C SER A 182 29.05 -24.70 15.50
N PRO A 183 30.36 -24.70 15.80
CA PRO A 183 31.19 -25.89 15.68
C PRO A 183 30.84 -26.92 16.75
N VAL A 184 30.79 -28.19 16.37
CA VAL A 184 30.53 -29.34 17.26
C VAL A 184 31.83 -30.10 17.53
N ASP A 185 32.60 -30.32 16.48
CA ASP A 185 33.97 -30.82 16.49
C ASP A 185 34.78 -30.12 15.39
N GLU A 186 36.00 -30.57 15.10
CA GLU A 186 36.89 -29.97 14.07
C GLU A 186 36.38 -30.13 12.63
N THR A 187 35.42 -31.03 12.42
CA THR A 187 34.91 -31.48 11.10
C THR A 187 33.41 -31.30 10.91
N HIS A 188 32.63 -31.05 11.96
CA HIS A 188 31.17 -30.86 11.90
C HIS A 188 30.71 -29.60 12.64
N HIS A 189 29.61 -29.04 12.16
CA HIS A 189 28.90 -27.96 12.83
C HIS A 189 27.40 -28.27 12.97
N GLN A 190 26.76 -27.62 13.94
CA GLN A 190 25.32 -27.62 14.13
C GLN A 190 24.76 -26.34 13.48
N SER A 191 23.83 -26.48 12.54
CA SER A 191 23.18 -25.37 11.84
C SER A 191 21.73 -25.22 12.30
N VAL A 192 21.45 -24.18 13.08
CA VAL A 192 20.15 -23.97 13.73
C VAL A 192 19.37 -22.85 13.05
N CYS A 193 18.10 -23.06 12.71
CA CYS A 193 17.24 -22.00 12.19
C CYS A 193 16.86 -20.98 13.28
N ASN A 194 17.14 -19.70 13.03
CA ASN A 194 16.90 -18.58 13.95
C ASN A 194 15.41 -18.31 14.26
N PHE A 195 14.47 -18.95 13.55
CA PHE A 195 13.03 -18.72 13.69
C PHE A 195 12.25 -19.95 14.15
N CYS A 196 12.43 -21.10 13.51
CA CYS A 196 11.70 -22.33 13.86
C CYS A 196 12.51 -23.31 14.73
N LEU A 197 13.78 -22.98 15.03
CA LEU A 197 14.69 -23.76 15.88
C LEU A 197 14.90 -25.21 15.40
N ILE A 198 14.68 -25.52 14.11
CA ILE A 198 15.12 -26.79 13.55
C ILE A 198 16.65 -26.82 13.46
N GLU A 199 17.23 -27.92 13.88
CA GLU A 199 18.67 -28.14 13.99
C GLU A 199 19.08 -29.25 13.02
N GLU A 200 20.27 -29.12 12.44
CA GLU A 200 20.90 -30.15 11.62
C GLU A 200 22.40 -30.18 11.94
N ILE A 201 23.02 -31.35 11.90
CA ILE A 201 24.48 -31.50 11.99
C ILE A 201 24.99 -31.77 10.58
N GLN A 202 25.93 -30.96 10.11
CA GLN A 202 26.50 -31.02 8.77
C GLN A 202 28.03 -31.09 8.84
N GLU A 203 28.65 -31.68 7.82
CA GLU A 203 30.11 -31.64 7.64
C GLU A 203 30.55 -30.20 7.30
N CYS A 204 31.72 -29.78 7.79
CA CYS A 204 32.26 -28.46 7.54
C CYS A 204 32.75 -28.34 6.08
N VAL A 205 32.13 -27.43 5.33
CA VAL A 205 32.65 -26.95 4.06
C VAL A 205 33.62 -25.79 4.34
N PHE A 206 34.84 -25.86 3.81
CA PHE A 206 35.90 -24.86 4.02
C PHE A 206 36.13 -24.06 2.72
N ASP A 207 35.24 -23.11 2.45
CA ASP A 207 35.18 -22.33 1.20
C ASP A 207 35.42 -20.81 1.40
N TYR A 208 35.55 -20.34 2.63
CA TYR A 208 35.89 -18.95 2.94
C TYR A 208 37.40 -18.76 3.15
N ASP A 209 38.07 -18.07 2.23
CA ASP A 209 39.48 -17.71 2.40
C ASP A 209 39.69 -16.67 3.53
N SER A 210 40.86 -16.70 4.17
CA SER A 210 41.23 -15.72 5.20
C SER A 210 41.42 -14.32 4.62
N PHE A 211 40.68 -13.33 5.15
CA PHE A 211 40.88 -11.90 4.81
C PHE A 211 42.24 -11.35 5.30
N GLU A 212 42.83 -11.98 6.31
CA GLU A 212 44.18 -11.72 6.78
C GLU A 212 45.12 -12.78 6.19
N ASP A 213 46.30 -12.38 5.72
CA ASP A 213 47.33 -13.31 5.27
C ASP A 213 47.77 -14.21 6.43
N SER A 214 47.82 -15.52 6.18
CA SER A 214 48.48 -16.49 7.06
C SER A 214 49.89 -16.02 7.43
N GLU A 215 50.23 -16.03 8.72
CA GLU A 215 51.59 -15.71 9.22
C GLU A 215 52.68 -16.53 8.51
N ASN A 216 52.33 -17.72 8.02
CA ASN A 216 53.16 -18.51 7.12
C ASN A 216 52.82 -18.19 5.65
N PRO A 217 53.73 -17.57 4.87
CA PRO A 217 53.48 -17.20 3.47
C PRO A 217 53.40 -18.39 2.51
N THR A 218 53.59 -19.63 3.00
CA THR A 218 53.43 -20.87 2.21
C THR A 218 52.06 -21.54 2.42
N GLN A 219 51.17 -20.96 3.23
CA GLN A 219 49.88 -21.56 3.60
C GLN A 219 48.70 -20.61 3.35
N ILE A 220 47.53 -21.19 3.08
CA ILE A 220 46.21 -20.54 3.06
C ILE A 220 45.42 -21.10 4.24
N ILE A 221 44.71 -20.25 4.97
CA ILE A 221 43.71 -20.67 5.96
C ILE A 221 42.34 -20.56 5.30
N LYS A 222 41.59 -21.66 5.30
CA LYS A 222 40.20 -21.70 4.83
C LYS A 222 39.27 -21.95 6.01
N TYR A 223 38.21 -21.16 6.10
CA TYR A 223 37.21 -21.21 7.15
C TYR A 223 35.90 -21.85 6.64
N CYS A 224 35.19 -22.48 7.56
CA CYS A 224 33.79 -22.83 7.44
C CYS A 224 32.91 -21.72 8.05
N GLU A 225 31.63 -21.61 7.65
CA GLU A 225 30.69 -20.61 8.21
C GLU A 225 30.54 -20.69 9.75
N CYS A 226 30.85 -21.84 10.35
CA CYS A 226 30.87 -22.03 11.81
C CYS A 226 32.12 -21.49 12.53
N GLY A 227 33.16 -21.08 11.78
CA GLY A 227 34.44 -20.62 12.32
C GLY A 227 35.53 -21.70 12.49
N ASN A 228 35.24 -22.98 12.24
CA ASN A 228 36.29 -23.99 12.07
C ASN A 228 37.19 -23.63 10.88
N TYR A 229 38.45 -24.08 10.90
CA TYR A 229 39.40 -23.82 9.82
C TYR A 229 40.31 -25.00 9.49
N ILE A 230 40.82 -25.02 8.26
CA ILE A 230 41.91 -25.88 7.79
C ILE A 230 43.06 -25.03 7.23
N THR A 231 44.24 -25.64 7.13
CA THR A 231 45.42 -25.04 6.47
C THR A 231 45.82 -25.86 5.25
N GLU A 232 45.93 -25.20 4.10
CA GLU A 232 46.36 -25.80 2.83
C GLU A 232 47.66 -25.11 2.35
N PRO A 233 48.54 -25.79 1.60
CA PRO A 233 49.69 -25.13 0.98
C PRO A 233 49.25 -24.17 -0.13
N LYS A 234 49.84 -22.96 -0.19
CA LYS A 234 49.69 -22.03 -1.33
C LYS A 234 50.26 -22.69 -2.59
N GLU A 235 49.49 -22.71 -3.68
CA GLU A 235 50.00 -23.20 -4.98
C GLU A 235 51.21 -22.36 -5.41
N SER A 236 52.36 -23.03 -5.59
CA SER A 236 53.54 -22.37 -6.13
C SER A 236 53.34 -22.13 -7.63
N VAL A 237 53.21 -20.87 -8.04
CA VAL A 237 53.30 -20.49 -9.46
C VAL A 237 54.68 -20.95 -9.96
N SER A 238 54.70 -21.96 -10.82
CA SER A 238 55.94 -22.43 -11.41
C SER A 238 56.43 -21.41 -12.43
N GLU A 239 57.49 -20.67 -12.11
CA GLU A 239 58.23 -19.83 -13.05
C GLU A 239 58.87 -20.69 -14.16
N ASN A 240 58.07 -21.02 -15.18
CA ASN A 240 58.52 -21.67 -16.42
C ASN A 240 57.85 -21.00 -17.62
N ASP A 241 57.89 -19.66 -17.67
CA ASP A 241 57.65 -18.90 -18.89
C ASP A 241 58.47 -17.59 -18.92
N ILE A 242 59.79 -17.71 -18.69
CA ILE A 242 60.74 -16.61 -18.92
C ILE A 242 61.20 -16.65 -20.38
N GLY A 243 60.35 -16.12 -21.26
CA GLY A 243 60.67 -15.79 -22.65
C GLY A 243 61.28 -14.40 -22.76
N ASN A 244 62.60 -14.30 -22.59
CA ASN A 244 63.36 -13.05 -22.70
C ASN A 244 63.14 -12.30 -24.04
N THR A 245 62.86 -10.99 -24.00
CA THR A 245 63.51 -10.01 -24.91
C THR A 245 63.51 -8.61 -24.27
N GLU A 246 64.68 -8.13 -23.87
CA GLU A 246 64.97 -6.70 -23.57
C GLU A 246 64.87 -5.89 -24.89
N ASP A 247 64.60 -4.59 -24.95
CA ASP A 247 65.55 -3.52 -24.59
C ASP A 247 64.97 -2.14 -25.03
N ARG A 248 65.25 -1.07 -24.26
CA ARG A 248 65.35 0.39 -24.60
C ARG A 248 64.28 1.13 -25.46
N SER A 249 64.04 2.43 -25.30
CA SER A 249 64.64 3.51 -24.48
C SER A 249 63.72 4.74 -24.36
N ASP A 250 64.05 5.67 -23.46
CA ASP A 250 63.41 6.98 -23.25
C ASP A 250 63.38 7.92 -24.49
N GLU A 251 62.30 8.69 -24.69
CA GLU A 251 62.23 10.13 -24.31
C GLU A 251 60.91 10.85 -24.73
N THR A 252 60.28 11.47 -23.73
CA THR A 252 59.58 12.79 -23.67
C THR A 252 58.79 13.44 -24.85
N SER A 253 57.62 14.02 -24.48
CA SER A 253 56.91 15.18 -25.08
C SER A 253 56.25 14.99 -26.46
N GLN A 254 54.95 15.26 -26.66
CA GLN A 254 54.21 16.45 -26.21
C GLN A 254 52.68 16.29 -26.33
N THR A 255 51.98 17.13 -25.58
CA THR A 255 50.57 17.51 -25.62
C THR A 255 49.90 17.49 -27.00
N GLU A 256 48.68 16.93 -27.08
CA GLU A 256 47.59 17.67 -27.74
C GLU A 256 46.27 17.50 -26.99
N GLN A 257 45.52 18.60 -26.94
CA GLN A 257 44.36 18.84 -26.10
C GLN A 257 43.11 18.80 -26.98
N LEU A 258 42.03 18.14 -26.54
CA LEU A 258 40.69 18.50 -27.00
C LEU A 258 39.64 18.10 -25.97
N GLU A 259 39.02 19.12 -25.37
CA GLU A 259 37.88 18.99 -24.48
C GLU A 259 36.57 18.78 -25.27
N SER A 260 35.51 18.46 -24.51
CA SER A 260 34.14 18.92 -24.75
C SER A 260 33.27 18.11 -25.74
N VAL A 261 31.93 18.03 -25.59
CA VAL A 261 31.00 18.36 -24.49
C VAL A 261 29.62 17.77 -24.87
N SER A 262 28.79 17.37 -23.88
CA SER A 262 27.33 17.15 -24.02
C SER A 262 26.85 16.06 -25.01
N GLY A 263 25.80 15.29 -24.75
CA GLY A 263 24.86 15.28 -23.63
C GLY A 263 23.43 15.07 -24.14
N ASN A 264 22.65 14.26 -23.42
CA ASN A 264 21.20 14.03 -23.50
C ASN A 264 20.53 14.00 -24.89
N GLN A 265 19.86 12.88 -25.21
CA GLN A 265 18.38 12.93 -25.14
C GLN A 265 17.70 11.57 -25.00
N THR A 266 16.59 11.63 -24.28
CA THR A 266 15.56 10.61 -24.06
C THR A 266 14.80 10.31 -25.36
N GLU A 267 14.40 9.04 -25.57
CA GLU A 267 13.13 8.79 -26.27
C GLU A 267 12.24 7.80 -25.49
N THR A 268 11.03 8.28 -25.24
CA THR A 268 9.90 7.52 -24.73
C THR A 268 9.23 6.79 -25.89
N ILE A 269 8.90 5.51 -25.75
CA ILE A 269 7.89 4.87 -26.61
C ILE A 269 6.68 4.49 -25.76
N GLN A 270 5.53 5.06 -26.10
CA GLN A 270 4.25 4.78 -25.45
C GLN A 270 3.18 4.49 -26.52
N GLY A 271 2.45 3.39 -26.35
CA GLY A 271 1.09 3.24 -26.86
C GLY A 271 0.91 2.36 -28.12
N GLY A 272 -0.02 1.40 -28.02
CA GLY A 272 -0.52 0.60 -29.14
C GLY A 272 -1.44 -0.53 -28.67
N LYS A 273 -2.75 -0.28 -28.61
CA LYS A 273 -3.77 -1.27 -28.21
C LYS A 273 -3.98 -2.34 -29.28
N ILE A 274 -4.36 -3.54 -28.83
CA ILE A 274 -5.64 -4.16 -29.20
C ILE A 274 -6.38 -4.44 -27.90
#